data_AF-A0A519EQI4-F1
#
_entry.id   AF-A0A519EQI4-F1
#
_cell.length_a   1.000
_cell.length_b   1.000
_cell.length_c   1.000
_cell.angle_alpha   90.00
_cell.angle_beta   90.00
_cell.angle_gamma   90.00
#
_symmetry.space_group_name_H-M   'P 1'
#
loop_
_entity.id
_entity.type
_entity.pdbx_description
1 polymer ?
#
loop_
_entity_poly.entity_id
_entity_poly.type
_entity_poly.pdbx_seq_one_letter_code
_entity_poly.pdbx_strand_id
1 'polypeptide(L)' 'MSKDDVKTAVVADGLRYKSKPSGSPFRASSSFSGATMSCFMCGKHRLRSQMRTRQVLGKSQSVCAPSCKALAEQLDG' A
#
# COMPACT_ATOMS: atom_id res chain seq x y z
N MET A 1 35.83 9.20 -6.19
CA MET A 1 36.05 8.40 -4.96
C MET A 1 34.84 8.57 -4.05
N SER A 2 34.32 7.42 -3.66
CA SER A 2 33.10 7.15 -2.91
C SER A 2 32.95 7.92 -1.61
N LYS A 3 31.71 8.30 -1.30
CA LYS A 3 31.30 8.50 0.09
C LYS A 3 29.85 8.04 0.26
N ASP A 4 29.66 6.73 0.16
CA ASP A 4 28.52 6.09 0.79
C ASP A 4 28.97 5.59 2.16
N ASP A 5 28.38 6.16 3.21
CA ASP A 5 28.14 5.45 4.46
C ASP A 5 27.08 6.20 5.28
N VAL A 6 25.83 6.22 4.80
CA VAL A 6 24.70 6.61 5.66
C VAL A 6 24.36 5.41 6.55
N LYS A 7 25.11 5.29 7.66
CA LYS A 7 24.86 4.33 8.75
C LYS A 7 23.54 4.65 9.45
N THR A 8 22.47 4.09 8.92
CA THR A 8 21.19 4.00 9.64
C THR A 8 21.33 2.96 10.76
N ALA A 9 21.62 3.41 11.98
CA ALA A 9 21.69 2.57 13.16
C ALA A 9 20.30 2.40 13.80
N VAL A 10 19.97 1.16 14.20
CA VAL A 10 18.76 0.80 14.94
C VAL A 10 19.00 1.07 16.43
N VAL A 11 18.03 1.69 17.11
CA VAL A 11 18.10 1.90 18.57
C VAL A 11 17.14 1.00 19.30
N ALA A 12 17.57 0.57 20.47
CA ALA A 12 16.93 -0.46 21.30
C ALA A 12 15.45 -0.17 21.62
N ASP A 13 15.05 1.10 21.70
CA ASP A 13 13.67 1.51 22.05
C ASP A 13 12.74 1.77 20.86
N GLY A 14 12.94 1.08 19.73
CA GLY A 14 11.81 0.70 18.88
C GLY A 14 11.20 1.76 17.95
N LEU A 15 11.76 2.96 17.76
CA LEU A 15 11.33 3.85 16.67
C LEU A 15 12.49 4.61 16.03
N ARG A 16 12.96 4.15 14.86
CA ARG A 16 13.81 4.93 13.95
C ARG A 16 13.39 4.72 12.51
N TYR A 17 13.03 5.82 11.85
CA TYR A 17 12.97 5.88 10.39
C TYR A 17 14.39 5.70 9.85
N LYS A 18 14.70 4.47 9.43
CA LYS A 18 15.74 4.21 8.42
C LYS A 18 15.43 5.15 7.25
N SER A 19 16.39 6.00 6.85
CA SER A 19 16.30 7.00 5.78
C SER A 19 15.07 6.77 4.90
N LYS A 20 13.97 7.50 5.17
CA LYS A 20 12.72 7.27 4.46
C LYS A 20 13.02 7.51 2.98
N PRO A 21 12.83 6.53 2.08
CA PRO A 21 13.11 6.73 0.66
C PRO A 21 12.36 7.99 0.22
N SER A 22 13.05 8.90 -0.47
CA SER A 22 12.46 10.17 -0.90
C SER A 22 11.29 9.89 -1.84
N GLY A 23 10.10 10.37 -1.47
CA GLY A 23 8.86 10.18 -2.23
C GLY A 23 7.78 9.43 -1.45
N SER A 24 6.52 9.66 -1.80
CA SER A 24 5.40 8.87 -1.27
C SER A 24 5.31 7.52 -2.00
N PRO A 25 4.98 6.42 -1.29
CA PRO A 25 4.68 5.14 -1.93
C PRO A 25 3.45 5.22 -2.85
N PHE A 26 2.64 6.28 -2.68
CA PHE A 26 1.61 6.70 -3.60
C PHE A 26 2.21 7.67 -4.61
N ARG A 27 2.35 7.25 -5.87
CA ARG A 27 2.73 8.18 -6.94
C ARG A 27 1.64 9.26 -7.05
N ALA A 28 2.03 10.52 -7.26
CA ALA A 28 1.07 11.59 -7.53
C ALA A 28 0.25 11.21 -8.78
N SER A 29 -1.00 10.81 -8.56
CA SER A 29 -1.90 10.42 -9.64
C SER A 29 -2.23 11.68 -10.43
N SER A 30 -1.83 11.73 -11.71
CA SER A 30 -2.54 12.56 -12.67
C SER A 30 -4.02 12.20 -12.56
N SER A 31 -4.84 13.21 -12.40
CA SER A 31 -6.24 13.14 -12.00
C SER A 31 -7.00 11.94 -12.60
N PHE A 32 -7.74 11.25 -11.72
CA PHE A 32 -8.89 10.38 -12.02
C PHE A 32 -8.68 8.87 -12.28
N SER A 33 -7.54 8.36 -12.79
CA SER A 33 -7.40 6.91 -13.08
C SER A 33 -6.46 6.11 -12.18
N GLY A 34 -5.58 6.78 -11.41
CA GLY A 34 -4.54 6.15 -10.58
C GLY A 34 -4.82 6.13 -9.08
N ALA A 35 -6.03 6.49 -8.64
CA ALA A 35 -6.37 6.53 -7.22
C ALA A 35 -6.39 5.10 -6.64
N THR A 36 -5.33 4.74 -5.91
CA THR A 36 -5.31 3.52 -5.10
C THR A 36 -6.10 3.73 -3.81
N MET A 37 -6.78 2.69 -3.33
CA MET A 37 -7.36 2.69 -1.98
C MET A 37 -7.00 1.40 -1.25
N SER A 38 -7.07 1.43 0.07
CA SER A 38 -6.90 0.23 0.89
C SER A 38 -8.14 -0.66 0.85
N CYS A 39 -7.90 -1.97 0.79
CA CYS A 39 -8.94 -2.96 1.02
C CYS A 39 -9.26 -3.05 2.52
N PHE A 40 -10.54 -2.96 2.88
CA PHE A 40 -10.98 -3.03 4.28
C PHE A 40 -10.61 -4.36 4.96
N MET A 41 -10.45 -5.46 4.21
CA MET A 41 -10.15 -6.77 4.79
C MET A 41 -8.65 -7.08 4.90
N CYS A 42 -7.82 -6.70 3.92
CA CYS A 42 -6.39 -7.04 3.92
C CYS A 42 -5.45 -5.83 4.10
N GLY A 43 -5.99 -4.60 4.14
CA GLY A 43 -5.23 -3.36 4.34
C GLY A 43 -4.32 -2.94 3.18
N LYS A 44 -4.07 -3.83 2.20
CA LYS A 44 -3.22 -3.54 1.03
C LYS A 44 -3.88 -2.48 0.15
N HIS A 45 -3.07 -1.52 -0.32
CA HIS A 45 -3.51 -0.53 -1.29
C HIS A 45 -3.52 -1.16 -2.69
N ARG A 46 -4.66 -1.07 -3.36
CA ARG A 46 -4.89 -1.62 -4.70
C ARG A 46 -5.54 -0.56 -5.58
N LEU A 47 -5.49 -0.74 -6.90
CA LEU A 47 -6.19 0.14 -7.83
C LEU A 47 -7.71 0.03 -7.61
N ARG A 48 -8.43 1.14 -7.77
CA ARG A 48 -9.89 1.18 -7.60
C ARG A 48 -10.64 0.23 -8.56
N SER A 49 -10.09 -0.03 -9.74
CA SER A 49 -10.61 -1.00 -10.71
C SER A 49 -10.55 -2.46 -10.23
N GLN A 50 -9.66 -2.77 -9.28
CA GLN A 50 -9.47 -4.11 -8.71
C GLN A 50 -10.28 -4.32 -7.41
N MET A 51 -11.10 -3.34 -7.02
CA MET A 51 -11.91 -3.38 -5.83
C MET A 51 -13.39 -3.40 -6.17
N ARG A 52 -14.17 -4.02 -5.28
CA ARG A 52 -15.63 -4.01 -5.28
C ARG A 52 -16.15 -3.48 -3.96
N THR A 53 -17.35 -2.94 -3.99
CA THR A 53 -18.05 -2.51 -2.78
C THR A 53 -18.75 -3.72 -2.15
N ARG A 54 -18.57 -3.95 -0.85
CA ARG A 54 -19.32 -4.95 -0.07
C ARG A 54 -19.88 -4.33 1.19
N GLN A 55 -21.06 -4.77 1.62
CA GLN A 55 -21.61 -4.39 2.92
C GLN A 55 -20.86 -5.15 4.02
N VAL A 56 -20.23 -4.41 4.93
CA VAL A 56 -19.53 -4.93 6.11
C VAL A 56 -20.03 -4.15 7.31
N LEU A 57 -20.61 -4.85 8.29
CA LEU A 57 -21.18 -4.24 9.50
C LEU A 57 -22.18 -3.10 9.20
N GLY A 58 -23.03 -3.29 8.17
CA GLY A 58 -24.04 -2.31 7.77
C GLY A 58 -23.50 -1.08 7.02
N LYS A 59 -22.20 -1.03 6.70
CA LYS A 59 -21.59 0.05 5.91
C LYS A 59 -20.96 -0.50 4.63
N SER A 60 -21.06 0.27 3.55
CA SER A 60 -20.42 -0.06 2.29
C SER A 60 -18.92 0.20 2.39
N GLN A 61 -18.13 -0.86 2.23
CA GLN A 61 -16.66 -0.82 2.30
C GLN A 61 -16.04 -1.29 0.99
N SER A 62 -14.89 -0.72 0.63
CA SER A 62 -14.09 -1.16 -0.52
C SER A 62 -13.26 -2.40 -0.16
N VAL A 63 -13.45 -3.49 -0.90
CA VAL A 63 -12.77 -4.77 -0.69
C VAL A 63 -12.22 -5.28 -2.01
N CYS A 64 -11.12 -6.03 -1.99
CA CYS A 64 -10.58 -6.69 -3.19
C CYS A 64 -11.63 -7.52 -3.93
N ALA A 65 -11.60 -7.47 -5.26
CA ALA A 65 -12.37 -8.34 -6.15
C ALA A 65 -11.41 -9.32 -6.87
N PRO A 66 -11.75 -10.62 -7.01
CA PRO A 66 -12.92 -11.32 -6.44
C PRO A 66 -12.74 -11.66 -4.94
N SER A 67 -11.50 -11.87 -4.49
CA SER A 67 -11.13 -12.08 -3.08
C SER A 67 -9.72 -11.54 -2.81
N CYS A 68 -9.35 -11.35 -1.53
CA CYS A 68 -8.00 -10.86 -1.19
C CYS A 68 -6.88 -11.82 -1.60
N LYS A 69 -7.16 -13.13 -1.65
CA LYS A 69 -6.19 -14.16 -2.03
C LYS A 69 -6.02 -14.21 -3.55
N ALA A 70 -7.13 -14.33 -4.28
CA ALA A 70 -7.12 -14.39 -5.73
C ALA A 70 -6.52 -13.12 -6.36
N LEU A 71 -6.79 -11.94 -5.80
CA LEU A 71 -6.19 -10.70 -6.29
C LEU A 71 -4.69 -10.61 -5.96
N ALA A 72 -4.22 -11.25 -4.88
CA ALA A 72 -2.79 -11.30 -4.61
C ALA A 72 -2.07 -12.19 -5.65
N GLU A 73 -2.61 -13.38 -5.91
CA GLU A 73 -2.10 -14.31 -6.93
C GLU A 73 -2.02 -13.67 -8.33
N GLN A 74 -2.99 -12.83 -8.70
CA GLN A 74 -3.02 -12.12 -9.98
C GLN A 74 -1.98 -10.99 -10.10
N LEU A 75 -1.43 -10.50 -8.99
CA LEU A 75 -0.51 -9.36 -8.97
C LEU A 75 0.93 -9.76 -8.66
N ASP A 76 1.11 -10.91 -8.01
CA ASP A 76 2.40 -11.46 -7.63
C ASP A 76 2.94 -12.49 -8.66
N GLY A 77 2.17 -12.77 -9.73
CA GLY A 77 2.59 -13.55 -10.90
C GLY A 77 2.96 -12.67 -12.08
#